data_AF-A0A7S1SE81-F1
#
_entry.id   AF-A0A7S1SE81-F1
#
_cell.length_a   1.000
_cell.length_b   1.000
_cell.length_c   1.000
_cell.angle_alpha   90.00
_cell.angle_beta   90.00
_cell.angle_gamma   90.00
#
_symmetry.space_group_name_H-M   'P 1'
#
loop_
_entity.id
_entity.type
_entity.pdbx_description
1 polymer ?
#
loop_
_entity_poly.entity_id
_entity_poly.type
_entity_poly.pdbx_seq_one_letter_code
_entity_poly.pdbx_strand_id
1 'polypeptide(L)'
;SGGEPLAEEASALRDSLLRRADSGELTRAWFAAEVTRARGMSADEAAWASLEATILRSGVPKEVMSGRKGRGADVSLRIEEASELLFTWLQDLAEDYCRGKRSAKVRAVRDVARCSAREACFYLGCRGWEVEAALLSFFGGATPSVVMSHGGRSWSTHGAKLCKSEVDCPICMEPYGKADERLMMRCCFQVMCTKCRAKLLRPGGFNCPFCRTIEGGTAAKDSSEYGRRATGDRTLRPSAAGGLFRAMRTSSG
;
A
#
# COMPACT_ATOMS: atom_id res chain seq x y z
N SER A 1 10.06 -18.98 -2.84
CA SER A 1 9.01 -18.92 -1.81
C SER A 1 9.15 -17.59 -1.09
N GLY A 2 8.35 -16.60 -1.44
CA GLY A 2 8.36 -15.34 -0.70
C GLY A 2 7.16 -15.33 0.23
N GLY A 3 7.41 -15.35 1.54
CA GLY A 3 6.36 -15.38 2.55
C GLY A 3 5.46 -14.15 2.46
N GLU A 4 4.28 -14.27 3.06
CA GLU A 4 3.46 -13.10 3.38
C GLU A 4 4.18 -12.32 4.50
N PRO A 5 4.36 -11.00 4.38
CA PRO A 5 5.15 -10.20 5.33
C PRO A 5 4.77 -10.43 6.79
N LEU A 6 3.46 -10.53 7.05
CA LEU A 6 2.92 -10.74 8.39
C LEU A 6 3.28 -12.10 8.99
N ALA A 7 3.43 -13.14 8.17
CA ALA A 7 3.84 -14.47 8.64
C ALA A 7 5.31 -14.46 9.09
N GLU A 8 6.17 -13.71 8.40
CA GLU A 8 7.57 -13.51 8.79
C GLU A 8 7.67 -12.70 10.09
N GLU A 9 6.88 -11.63 10.21
CA GLU A 9 6.78 -10.81 11.44
C GLU A 9 6.29 -11.63 12.64
N ALA A 10 5.21 -12.41 12.47
CA ALA A 10 4.67 -13.27 13.52
C ALA A 10 5.65 -14.38 13.94
N SER A 11 6.40 -14.94 12.98
CA SER A 11 7.46 -15.91 13.27
C SER A 11 8.60 -15.27 14.06
N ALA A 12 9.01 -14.05 13.71
CA ALA A 12 10.04 -13.32 14.43
C ALA A 12 9.63 -13.03 15.88
N LEU A 13 8.37 -12.62 16.11
CA LEU A 13 7.82 -12.44 17.46
C LEU A 13 7.82 -13.76 18.24
N ARG A 14 7.34 -14.85 17.64
CA ARG A 14 7.35 -16.19 18.26
C ARG A 14 8.77 -16.59 18.69
N ASP A 15 9.75 -16.41 17.82
CA ASP A 15 11.13 -16.81 18.11
C ASP A 15 11.74 -15.94 19.23
N SER A 16 11.41 -14.64 19.27
CA SER A 16 11.76 -13.77 20.40
C SER A 16 11.12 -14.22 21.71
N LEU A 17 9.82 -14.56 21.67
CA LEU A 17 9.06 -15.06 22.82
C LEU A 17 9.69 -16.33 23.41
N LEU A 18 10.01 -17.31 22.55
CA LEU A 18 10.60 -18.58 22.97
C LEU A 18 11.97 -18.37 23.63
N ARG A 19 12.85 -17.58 22.99
CA ARG A 19 14.17 -17.24 23.58
C ARG A 19 14.05 -16.57 24.95
N ARG A 20 13.05 -15.71 25.14
CA ARG A 20 12.82 -15.02 26.41
C ARG A 20 12.23 -15.94 27.48
N ALA A 21 11.38 -16.89 27.07
CA ALA A 21 10.85 -17.91 27.95
C ALA A 21 11.96 -18.85 28.46
N ASP A 22 12.86 -19.28 27.58
CA ASP A 22 14.00 -20.13 27.92
C ASP A 22 14.95 -19.46 28.92
N SER A 23 15.07 -18.12 28.88
CA SER A 23 15.87 -17.38 29.85
C SER A 23 15.18 -17.14 31.21
N GLY A 24 13.89 -17.49 31.34
CA GLY A 24 13.10 -17.23 32.55
C GLY A 24 12.79 -15.75 32.78
N GLU A 25 13.00 -14.89 31.79
CA GLU A 25 12.82 -13.42 31.90
C GLU A 25 11.56 -12.93 31.16
N LEU A 26 10.59 -13.83 30.94
CA LEU A 26 9.33 -13.51 30.27
C LEU A 26 8.39 -12.78 31.25
N THR A 27 8.24 -11.48 31.05
CA THR A 27 7.31 -10.62 31.80
C THR A 27 6.23 -10.05 30.89
N ARG A 28 5.08 -9.67 31.48
CA ARG A 28 4.00 -9.02 30.73
C ARG A 28 4.42 -7.69 30.10
N ALA A 29 5.22 -6.90 30.83
CA ALA A 29 5.72 -5.62 30.32
C ALA A 29 6.64 -5.83 29.10
N TRP A 30 7.53 -6.84 29.17
CA TRP A 30 8.36 -7.20 28.02
C TRP A 30 7.52 -7.66 26.84
N PHE A 31 6.55 -8.55 27.04
CA PHE A 31 5.73 -9.07 25.95
C PHE A 31 4.90 -7.97 25.27
N ALA A 32 4.32 -7.06 26.06
CA ALA A 32 3.63 -5.88 25.53
C ALA A 32 4.57 -4.99 24.72
N ALA A 33 5.76 -4.67 25.24
CA ALA A 33 6.75 -3.86 24.54
C ALA A 33 7.23 -4.51 23.23
N GLU A 34 7.42 -5.84 23.23
CA GLU A 34 7.82 -6.60 22.04
C GLU A 34 6.71 -6.61 20.97
N VAL A 35 5.44 -6.70 21.37
CA VAL A 35 4.30 -6.57 20.45
C VAL A 35 4.19 -5.15 19.90
N THR A 36 4.36 -4.11 20.73
CA THR A 36 4.40 -2.72 20.26
C THR A 36 5.56 -2.50 19.27
N ARG A 37 6.72 -3.13 19.52
CA ARG A 37 7.87 -3.09 18.61
C ARG A 37 7.56 -3.78 17.28
N ALA A 38 6.98 -4.98 17.32
CA ALA A 38 6.56 -5.71 16.12
C ALA A 38 5.54 -4.91 15.31
N ARG A 39 4.55 -4.30 15.99
CA ARG A 39 3.57 -3.40 15.38
C ARG A 39 4.24 -2.25 14.62
N GLY A 40 5.20 -1.55 15.23
CA GLY A 40 5.88 -0.40 14.62
C GLY A 40 6.76 -0.75 13.41
N MET A 41 7.06 -2.03 13.19
CA MET A 41 7.80 -2.50 12.01
C MET A 41 6.88 -3.17 10.98
N SER A 42 5.60 -3.35 11.29
CA SER A 42 4.68 -4.14 10.47
C SER A 42 4.13 -3.34 9.30
N ALA A 43 3.92 -4.03 8.17
CA ALA A 43 3.13 -3.50 7.06
C ALA A 43 1.61 -3.40 7.38
N ASP A 44 1.15 -4.02 8.47
CA ASP A 44 -0.25 -4.01 8.91
C ASP A 44 -0.35 -3.70 10.41
N GLU A 45 0.00 -2.47 10.78
CA GLU A 45 -0.04 -2.04 12.19
C GLU A 45 -1.40 -2.29 12.86
N ALA A 46 -2.49 -2.17 12.10
CA ALA A 46 -3.84 -2.39 12.59
C ALA A 46 -4.11 -3.85 12.97
N ALA A 47 -3.40 -4.82 12.40
CA ALA A 47 -3.50 -6.22 12.78
C ALA A 47 -2.93 -6.46 14.17
N TRP A 48 -1.83 -5.79 14.49
CA TRP A 48 -1.17 -5.89 15.79
C TRP A 48 -1.89 -5.15 16.90
N ALA A 49 -2.62 -4.08 16.59
CA ALA A 49 -3.34 -3.28 17.57
C ALA A 49 -4.37 -4.08 18.39
N SER A 50 -4.99 -5.13 17.80
CA SER A 50 -5.95 -5.97 18.53
C SER A 50 -5.25 -6.87 19.56
N LEU A 51 -4.07 -7.41 19.24
CA LEU A 51 -3.24 -8.18 20.17
C LEU A 51 -2.77 -7.30 21.32
N GLU A 52 -2.22 -6.12 21.01
CA GLU A 52 -1.77 -5.15 22.01
C GLU A 52 -2.90 -4.78 22.98
N ALA A 53 -4.09 -4.47 22.45
CA ALA A 53 -5.25 -4.18 23.28
C ALA A 53 -5.69 -5.37 24.15
N THR A 54 -5.51 -6.61 23.66
CA THR A 54 -5.83 -7.82 24.43
C THR A 54 -4.83 -8.06 25.55
N ILE A 55 -3.53 -7.84 25.29
CA ILE A 55 -2.48 -7.92 26.31
C ILE A 55 -2.76 -6.91 27.43
N LEU A 56 -3.05 -5.65 27.07
CA LEU A 56 -3.37 -4.60 28.05
C LEU A 56 -4.60 -4.94 28.90
N ARG A 57 -5.65 -5.54 28.31
CA ARG A 57 -6.84 -5.98 29.05
C ARG A 57 -6.58 -7.17 29.96
N SER A 58 -5.75 -8.13 29.52
CA SER A 58 -5.37 -9.29 30.33
C SER A 58 -4.51 -8.89 31.55
N GLY A 59 -3.84 -7.74 31.46
CA GLY A 59 -2.89 -7.20 32.41
C GLY A 59 -3.46 -6.64 33.70
N VAL A 60 -4.76 -6.38 33.80
CA VAL A 60 -5.39 -5.82 35.00
C VAL A 60 -5.67 -6.95 35.99
N PRO A 61 -4.87 -7.14 37.05
CA PRO A 61 -5.20 -8.12 38.07
C PRO A 61 -6.42 -7.56 38.79
N LYS A 62 -7.56 -8.27 38.71
CA LYS A 62 -8.80 -7.86 39.41
C LYS A 62 -8.59 -7.69 40.92
N GLU A 63 -7.51 -8.22 41.48
CA GLU A 63 -7.17 -8.18 42.91
C GLU A 63 -6.52 -6.87 43.39
N VAL A 64 -6.10 -5.95 42.51
CA VAL A 64 -5.42 -4.70 42.91
C VAL A 64 -6.38 -3.56 43.29
N MET A 65 -7.71 -3.77 43.24
CA MET A 65 -8.66 -2.78 43.78
C MET A 65 -8.61 -2.65 45.32
N SER A 66 -7.79 -3.45 46.03
CA SER A 66 -7.64 -3.37 47.49
C SER A 66 -6.56 -2.39 47.99
N GLY A 67 -6.09 -1.44 47.16
CA GLY A 67 -5.43 -0.21 47.66
C GLY A 67 -4.04 -0.35 48.29
N ARG A 68 -3.30 -1.46 48.09
CA ARG A 68 -1.88 -1.54 48.50
C ARG A 68 -0.97 -1.09 47.36
N LYS A 69 -0.31 0.06 47.54
CA LYS A 69 0.83 0.55 46.74
C LYS A 69 2.03 -0.42 46.88
N GLY A 70 1.97 -1.55 46.21
CA GLY A 70 3.13 -2.41 46.00
C GLY A 70 3.98 -1.84 44.86
N ARG A 71 5.30 -1.73 45.07
CA ARG A 71 6.28 -1.62 43.97
C ARG A 71 5.88 -2.65 42.92
N GLY A 72 5.57 -2.20 41.71
CA GLY A 72 5.13 -3.05 40.60
C GLY A 72 6.20 -4.07 40.28
N ALA A 73 6.12 -5.23 40.93
CA ALA A 73 6.88 -6.39 40.53
C ALA A 73 6.38 -6.75 39.14
N ASP A 74 7.31 -6.78 38.19
CA ASP A 74 7.03 -7.14 36.81
C ASP A 74 6.44 -8.56 36.83
N VAL A 75 5.15 -8.68 36.50
CA VAL A 75 4.41 -9.93 36.66
C VAL A 75 4.96 -10.92 35.62
N SER A 76 5.56 -12.00 36.10
CA SER A 76 6.02 -13.11 35.26
C SER A 76 4.85 -13.63 34.43
N LEU A 77 5.07 -13.75 33.13
CA LEU A 77 4.08 -14.24 32.17
C LEU A 77 4.45 -15.68 31.82
N ARG A 78 3.54 -16.62 32.08
CA ARG A 78 3.73 -18.02 31.68
C ARG A 78 3.66 -18.14 30.16
N ILE A 79 4.46 -19.05 29.60
CA ILE A 79 4.52 -19.25 28.14
C ILE A 79 3.18 -19.73 27.58
N GLU A 80 2.40 -20.49 28.36
CA GLU A 80 1.07 -20.95 27.98
C GLU A 80 0.10 -19.77 27.82
N GLU A 81 0.15 -18.79 28.74
CA GLU A 81 -0.68 -17.58 28.67
C GLU A 81 -0.33 -16.73 27.44
N ALA A 82 0.96 -16.55 27.17
CA ALA A 82 1.40 -15.83 25.97
C ALA A 82 1.00 -16.57 24.68
N SER A 83 1.10 -17.91 24.68
CA SER A 83 0.74 -18.74 23.54
C SER A 83 -0.76 -18.71 23.26
N GLU A 84 -1.61 -18.71 24.28
CA GLU A 84 -3.07 -18.60 24.14
C GLU A 84 -3.47 -17.25 23.52
N LEU A 85 -2.85 -16.15 23.97
CA LEU A 85 -3.07 -14.82 23.40
C LEU A 85 -2.65 -14.75 21.92
N LEU A 86 -1.47 -15.28 21.60
CA LEU A 86 -0.96 -15.31 20.22
C LEU A 86 -1.82 -16.21 19.32
N PHE A 87 -2.20 -17.39 19.80
CA PHE A 87 -2.99 -18.33 19.01
C PHE A 87 -4.37 -17.76 18.68
N THR A 88 -5.05 -17.20 19.67
CA THR A 88 -6.37 -16.55 19.48
C THR A 88 -6.25 -15.42 18.46
N TRP A 89 -5.24 -14.55 18.61
CA TRP A 89 -5.00 -13.46 17.67
C TRP A 89 -4.69 -13.95 16.25
N LEU A 90 -3.84 -14.97 16.09
CA LEU A 90 -3.51 -15.56 14.79
C LEU A 90 -4.73 -16.17 14.11
N GLN A 91 -5.62 -16.80 14.88
CA GLN A 91 -6.86 -17.37 14.36
C GLN A 91 -7.79 -16.27 13.82
N ASP A 92 -8.02 -15.21 14.60
CA ASP A 92 -8.82 -14.05 14.17
C ASP A 92 -8.24 -13.40 12.92
N LEU A 93 -6.91 -13.28 12.88
CA LEU A 93 -6.17 -12.69 11.76
C LEU A 93 -6.30 -13.55 10.50
N ALA A 94 -6.11 -14.86 10.62
CA ALA A 94 -6.28 -15.80 9.51
C ALA A 94 -7.71 -15.73 8.95
N GLU A 95 -8.72 -15.66 9.82
CA GLU A 95 -10.11 -15.49 9.39
C GLU A 95 -10.33 -14.16 8.65
N ASP A 96 -9.77 -13.06 9.14
CA ASP A 96 -9.93 -11.74 8.51
C ASP A 96 -9.24 -11.65 7.14
N TYR A 97 -8.07 -12.28 6.99
CA TYR A 97 -7.35 -12.37 5.71
C TYR A 97 -8.02 -13.33 4.71
N CYS A 98 -8.64 -14.41 5.20
CA CYS A 98 -9.32 -15.37 4.33
C CYS A 98 -10.71 -14.90 3.90
N ARG A 99 -11.49 -14.33 4.83
CA ARG A 99 -12.94 -14.09 4.64
C ARG A 99 -13.42 -12.74 5.15
N GLY A 100 -12.65 -12.05 5.98
CA GLY A 100 -13.05 -10.78 6.59
C GLY A 100 -12.78 -9.53 5.74
N LYS A 101 -12.62 -8.41 6.44
CA LYS A 101 -12.48 -7.06 5.87
C LYS A 101 -11.19 -6.96 5.06
N ARG A 102 -10.08 -7.53 5.56
CA ARG A 102 -8.81 -7.55 4.83
C ARG A 102 -8.90 -8.35 3.53
N SER A 103 -9.52 -9.52 3.56
CA SER A 103 -9.77 -10.32 2.35
C SER A 103 -10.53 -9.53 1.26
N ALA A 104 -11.47 -8.68 1.67
CA ALA A 104 -12.27 -7.86 0.76
C ALA A 104 -11.43 -6.73 0.14
N LYS A 105 -10.55 -6.10 0.93
CA LYS A 105 -9.62 -5.06 0.45
C LYS A 105 -8.59 -5.64 -0.53
N VAL A 106 -8.00 -6.80 -0.19
CA VAL A 106 -7.04 -7.50 -1.06
C VAL A 106 -7.71 -7.86 -2.39
N ARG A 107 -8.91 -8.44 -2.38
CA ARG A 107 -9.67 -8.72 -3.61
C ARG A 107 -9.96 -7.47 -4.41
N ALA A 108 -10.41 -6.38 -3.78
CA ALA A 108 -10.69 -5.13 -4.47
C ALA A 108 -9.46 -4.59 -5.22
N VAL A 109 -8.30 -4.54 -4.57
CA VAL A 109 -7.06 -4.10 -5.21
C VAL A 109 -6.65 -5.07 -6.32
N ARG A 110 -6.64 -6.37 -6.02
CA ARG A 110 -6.25 -7.44 -6.95
C ARG A 110 -7.09 -7.43 -8.23
N ASP A 111 -8.41 -7.33 -8.10
CA ASP A 111 -9.33 -7.44 -9.22
C ASP A 111 -9.26 -6.18 -10.12
N VAL A 112 -9.05 -4.99 -9.53
CA VAL A 112 -8.89 -3.73 -10.27
C VAL A 112 -7.50 -3.62 -10.92
N ALA A 113 -6.45 -3.92 -10.17
CA ALA A 113 -5.06 -3.84 -10.65
C ALA A 113 -4.63 -5.04 -11.51
N ARG A 114 -5.44 -6.12 -11.52
CA ARG A 114 -5.13 -7.42 -12.15
C ARG A 114 -3.78 -7.99 -11.72
N CYS A 115 -3.42 -7.80 -10.45
CA CYS A 115 -2.17 -8.29 -9.86
C CYS A 115 -2.39 -9.58 -9.06
N SER A 116 -1.31 -10.13 -8.49
CA SER A 116 -1.41 -11.23 -7.52
C SER A 116 -1.95 -10.73 -6.16
N ALA A 117 -2.50 -11.64 -5.36
CA ALA A 117 -2.93 -11.30 -3.99
C ALA A 117 -1.76 -10.78 -3.14
N ARG A 118 -0.56 -11.33 -3.34
CA ARG A 118 0.66 -10.90 -2.66
C ARG A 118 1.02 -9.45 -2.97
N GLU A 119 0.99 -9.07 -4.24
CA GLU A 119 1.21 -7.67 -4.65
C GLU A 119 0.13 -6.76 -4.07
N ALA A 120 -1.14 -7.16 -4.14
CA ALA A 120 -2.23 -6.39 -3.53
C ALA A 120 -2.01 -6.16 -2.02
N CYS A 121 -1.61 -7.18 -1.26
CA CYS A 121 -1.25 -7.05 0.15
C CYS A 121 -0.07 -6.09 0.35
N PHE A 122 0.97 -6.17 -0.49
CA PHE A 122 2.11 -5.26 -0.42
C PHE A 122 1.69 -3.80 -0.60
N TYR A 123 0.93 -3.48 -1.65
CA TYR A 123 0.46 -2.11 -1.88
C TYR A 123 -0.49 -1.61 -0.79
N LEU A 124 -1.35 -2.48 -0.25
CA LEU A 124 -2.19 -2.16 0.90
C LEU A 124 -1.34 -1.85 2.13
N GLY A 125 -0.36 -2.70 2.43
CA GLY A 125 0.50 -2.51 3.59
C GLY A 125 1.27 -1.19 3.58
N CYS A 126 1.86 -0.83 2.43
CA CYS A 126 2.55 0.46 2.27
C CYS A 126 1.63 1.69 2.38
N ARG A 127 0.31 1.51 2.35
CA ARG A 127 -0.69 2.59 2.33
C ARG A 127 -1.70 2.49 3.47
N GLY A 128 -1.29 1.88 4.59
CA GLY A 128 -2.13 1.78 5.79
C GLY A 128 -3.44 1.04 5.53
N TRP A 129 -3.42 0.07 4.61
CA TRP A 129 -4.57 -0.71 4.19
C TRP A 129 -5.70 0.08 3.53
N GLU A 130 -5.43 1.27 2.99
CA GLU A 130 -6.41 2.04 2.23
C GLU A 130 -6.41 1.66 0.74
N VAL A 131 -7.56 1.18 0.24
CA VAL A 131 -7.71 0.62 -1.12
C VAL A 131 -7.40 1.66 -2.19
N GLU A 132 -7.90 2.88 -2.05
CA GLU A 132 -7.68 3.95 -3.02
C GLU A 132 -6.20 4.36 -3.07
N ALA A 133 -5.59 4.57 -1.90
CA ALA A 133 -4.18 4.92 -1.81
C ALA A 133 -3.28 3.81 -2.39
N ALA A 134 -3.63 2.54 -2.18
CA ALA A 134 -2.96 1.39 -2.78
C ALA A 134 -3.07 1.38 -4.31
N LEU A 135 -4.28 1.57 -4.86
CA LEU A 135 -4.50 1.64 -6.31
C LEU A 135 -3.80 2.83 -6.96
N LEU A 136 -3.86 4.02 -6.33
CA LEU A 136 -3.12 5.19 -6.80
C LEU A 136 -1.62 4.94 -6.78
N SER A 137 -1.09 4.24 -5.78
CA SER A 137 0.33 3.86 -5.74
C SER A 137 0.69 2.85 -6.83
N PHE A 138 -0.21 1.90 -7.14
CA PHE A 138 -0.01 0.91 -8.20
C PHE A 138 0.08 1.58 -9.58
N PHE A 139 -0.93 2.40 -9.92
CA PHE A 139 -1.01 3.04 -11.24
C PHE A 139 -0.13 4.30 -11.35
N GLY A 140 0.13 5.00 -10.24
CA GLY A 140 0.99 6.18 -10.18
C GLY A 140 2.47 5.85 -10.10
N GLY A 141 2.84 4.68 -9.56
CA GLY A 141 4.24 4.19 -9.49
C GLY A 141 4.76 3.63 -10.82
N ALA A 142 3.87 3.33 -11.77
CA ALA A 142 4.21 2.99 -13.14
C ALA A 142 4.67 4.24 -13.90
N THR A 143 5.85 4.76 -13.57
CA THR A 143 6.48 5.75 -14.45
C THR A 143 6.87 5.08 -15.78
N PRO A 144 6.67 5.76 -16.91
CA PRO A 144 7.74 5.96 -17.86
C PRO A 144 8.24 7.38 -17.58
N SER A 145 9.35 7.49 -16.85
CA SER A 145 10.26 8.66 -16.72
C SER A 145 9.89 9.96 -17.46
N VAL A 146 8.75 10.60 -17.15
CA VAL A 146 8.41 11.95 -17.58
C VAL A 146 7.78 12.66 -16.39
N VAL A 147 8.57 13.57 -15.84
CA VAL A 147 8.18 14.51 -14.79
C VAL A 147 7.07 15.40 -15.33
N MET A 148 5.81 15.00 -15.15
CA MET A 148 4.69 15.93 -15.24
C MET A 148 4.52 16.56 -13.86
N SER A 149 4.98 17.81 -13.75
CA SER A 149 4.75 18.69 -12.63
C SER A 149 3.25 18.84 -12.42
N HIS A 150 2.70 18.14 -11.41
CA HIS A 150 1.30 18.24 -11.05
C HIS A 150 1.05 19.55 -10.30
N GLY A 151 0.66 20.58 -11.04
CA GLY A 151 -0.25 21.60 -10.50
C GLY A 151 -1.46 20.87 -9.91
N GLY A 152 -1.74 21.13 -8.63
CA GLY A 152 -2.62 20.34 -7.77
C GLY A 152 -3.98 20.03 -8.40
N ARG A 153 -4.08 18.87 -9.06
CA ARG A 153 -5.35 18.19 -9.27
C ARG A 153 -5.75 17.61 -7.93
N SER A 154 -6.42 18.45 -7.15
CA SER A 154 -7.26 18.02 -6.04
C SER A 154 -8.23 16.99 -6.60
N TRP A 155 -7.91 15.71 -6.39
CA TRP A 155 -8.84 14.61 -6.59
C TRP A 155 -9.83 14.72 -5.43
N SER A 156 -10.93 15.46 -5.65
CA SER A 156 -11.99 15.50 -4.66
C SER A 156 -12.72 14.15 -4.68
N THR A 157 -12.54 13.37 -3.63
CA THR A 157 -13.27 12.12 -3.38
C THR A 157 -14.74 12.35 -3.01
N HIS A 158 -15.27 13.58 -3.13
CA HIS A 158 -16.65 13.92 -2.78
C HIS A 158 -17.73 13.20 -3.60
N GLY A 159 -17.37 12.30 -4.52
CA GLY A 159 -18.35 11.45 -5.22
C GLY A 159 -17.83 10.13 -5.75
N ALA A 160 -16.56 9.76 -5.54
CA ALA A 160 -16.03 8.51 -6.04
C ALA A 160 -16.42 7.35 -5.11
N LYS A 161 -17.71 7.01 -5.07
CA LYS A 161 -18.14 5.73 -4.50
C LYS A 161 -17.49 4.63 -5.35
N LEU A 162 -16.41 4.03 -4.86
CA LEU A 162 -15.87 2.76 -5.37
C LEU A 162 -17.06 1.84 -5.68
N CYS A 163 -17.26 1.53 -6.97
CA CYS A 163 -18.48 1.01 -7.59
C CYS A 163 -18.99 -0.31 -6.99
N LYS A 164 -19.47 -0.30 -5.75
CA LYS A 164 -19.95 -1.50 -5.08
C LYS A 164 -21.41 -1.82 -5.40
N SER A 165 -22.16 -0.91 -6.02
CA SER A 165 -23.59 -1.15 -6.29
C SER A 165 -24.21 -0.32 -7.42
N GLU A 166 -23.44 0.33 -8.30
CA GLU A 166 -24.06 1.08 -9.39
C GLU A 166 -24.65 0.11 -10.42
N VAL A 167 -25.98 0.19 -10.57
CA VAL A 167 -26.76 -0.64 -11.50
C VAL A 167 -26.82 0.03 -12.87
N ASP A 168 -26.72 1.37 -12.91
CA ASP A 168 -26.92 2.17 -14.11
C ASP A 168 -25.68 2.98 -14.49
N CYS A 169 -25.53 3.29 -15.78
CA CYS A 169 -24.47 4.15 -16.27
C CYS A 169 -24.74 5.62 -15.89
N PRO A 170 -23.81 6.34 -15.23
CA PRO A 170 -24.05 7.72 -14.79
C PRO A 170 -24.10 8.74 -15.95
N ILE A 171 -23.82 8.34 -17.19
CA ILE A 171 -23.83 9.21 -18.37
C ILE A 171 -25.15 9.07 -19.13
N CYS A 172 -25.60 7.86 -19.42
CA CYS A 172 -26.85 7.63 -20.18
C CYS A 172 -28.01 7.14 -19.32
N MET A 173 -27.78 6.85 -18.04
CA MET A 173 -28.75 6.26 -17.10
C MET A 173 -29.34 4.91 -17.55
N GLU A 174 -28.73 4.25 -18.56
CA GLU A 174 -29.11 2.87 -18.93
C GLU A 174 -28.58 1.89 -17.88
N PRO A 175 -29.37 0.88 -17.46
CA PRO A 175 -28.87 -0.20 -16.63
C PRO A 175 -27.75 -0.90 -17.36
N TYR A 176 -26.67 -1.19 -16.64
CA TYR A 176 -25.61 -2.03 -17.17
C TYR A 176 -26.18 -3.44 -17.40
N GLY A 177 -26.15 -3.91 -18.64
CA GLY A 177 -26.56 -5.27 -18.99
C GLY A 177 -25.56 -6.32 -18.49
N LYS A 178 -25.18 -7.24 -19.37
CA LYS A 178 -24.14 -8.25 -19.06
C LYS A 178 -22.82 -7.56 -18.68
N ALA A 179 -21.96 -8.25 -17.93
CA ALA A 179 -20.72 -7.70 -17.36
C ALA A 179 -19.82 -6.96 -18.39
N ASP A 180 -19.87 -7.36 -19.67
CA ASP A 180 -19.08 -6.77 -20.76
C ASP A 180 -19.50 -5.36 -21.17
N GLU A 181 -20.60 -4.83 -20.65
CA GLU A 181 -21.03 -3.46 -20.92
C GLU A 181 -20.46 -2.43 -19.94
N ARG A 182 -19.86 -2.88 -18.83
CA ARG A 182 -19.26 -2.01 -17.80
C ARG A 182 -17.78 -1.78 -18.09
N LEU A 183 -17.38 -0.52 -18.13
CA LEU A 183 -15.99 -0.13 -18.30
C LEU A 183 -15.55 0.81 -17.19
N MET A 184 -14.57 0.36 -16.40
CA MET A 184 -13.93 1.16 -15.36
C MET A 184 -12.84 2.03 -15.96
N MET A 185 -12.91 3.34 -15.73
CA MET A 185 -11.92 4.29 -16.19
C MET A 185 -10.63 4.19 -15.37
N ARG A 186 -9.46 4.16 -16.02
CA ARG A 186 -8.18 4.03 -15.31
C ARG A 186 -7.82 5.30 -14.54
N CYS A 187 -8.22 6.45 -15.06
CA CYS A 187 -7.86 7.74 -14.50
C CYS A 187 -8.63 8.13 -13.23
N CYS A 188 -9.81 7.56 -12.98
CA CYS A 188 -10.66 7.96 -11.83
C CYS A 188 -11.50 6.83 -11.23
N PHE A 189 -11.33 5.60 -11.72
CA PHE A 189 -12.05 4.39 -11.29
C PHE A 189 -13.57 4.48 -11.38
N GLN A 190 -14.10 5.52 -12.03
CA GLN A 190 -15.51 5.66 -12.33
C GLN A 190 -15.91 4.65 -13.40
N VAL A 191 -17.08 4.02 -13.27
CA VAL A 191 -17.59 3.07 -14.25
C VAL A 191 -18.56 3.78 -15.19
N MET A 192 -18.48 3.46 -16.47
CA MET A 192 -19.46 3.86 -17.48
C MET A 192 -19.72 2.74 -18.47
N CYS A 193 -20.76 2.87 -19.29
CA CYS A 193 -21.03 1.86 -20.30
C CYS A 193 -20.09 2.01 -21.51
N THR A 194 -19.80 0.91 -22.19
CA THR A 194 -18.95 0.89 -23.40
C THR A 194 -19.50 1.79 -24.51
N LYS A 195 -20.83 1.90 -24.64
CA LYS A 195 -21.50 2.81 -25.60
C LYS A 195 -21.17 4.27 -25.31
N CYS A 196 -21.25 4.71 -24.05
CA CYS A 196 -20.89 6.08 -23.65
C CYS A 196 -19.41 6.35 -23.87
N ARG A 197 -18.53 5.39 -23.57
CA ARG A 197 -17.10 5.53 -23.88
C ARG A 197 -16.85 5.72 -25.37
N ALA A 198 -17.48 4.93 -26.22
CA ALA A 198 -17.34 5.04 -27.67
C ALA A 198 -17.78 6.41 -28.19
N LYS A 199 -18.89 6.96 -27.67
CA LYS A 199 -19.38 8.31 -28.01
C LYS A 199 -18.45 9.44 -27.56
N LEU A 200 -17.68 9.22 -26.49
CA LEU A 200 -16.75 10.19 -25.92
C LEU A 200 -15.33 10.07 -26.48
N LEU A 201 -15.05 9.03 -27.27
CA LEU A 201 -13.78 8.87 -27.95
C LEU A 201 -13.68 9.90 -29.09
N ARG A 202 -12.66 10.74 -29.07
CA ARG A 202 -12.40 11.77 -30.10
C ARG A 202 -11.12 11.46 -30.87
N PRO A 203 -10.91 12.06 -32.05
CA PRO A 203 -9.59 12.13 -32.67
C PRO A 203 -8.60 12.76 -31.66
N GLY A 204 -7.59 12.01 -31.23
CA GLY A 204 -6.64 12.43 -30.18
C GLY A 204 -6.83 11.76 -28.81
N GLY A 205 -7.84 10.91 -28.65
CA GLY A 205 -8.00 10.05 -27.47
C GLY A 205 -9.34 10.22 -26.76
N PHE A 206 -9.45 9.60 -25.60
CA PHE A 206 -10.63 9.63 -24.75
C PHE A 206 -10.44 10.68 -23.66
N ASN A 207 -11.36 11.65 -23.56
CA ASN A 207 -11.38 12.60 -22.46
C ASN A 207 -12.39 12.15 -21.41
N CYS A 208 -11.91 11.81 -20.21
CA CYS A 208 -12.75 11.31 -19.14
C CYS A 208 -13.77 12.35 -18.68
N PRO A 209 -15.09 12.08 -18.74
CA PRO A 209 -16.11 13.03 -18.37
C PRO A 209 -16.12 13.34 -16.86
N PHE A 210 -15.54 12.47 -16.03
CA PHE A 210 -15.53 12.62 -14.58
C PHE A 210 -14.35 13.46 -14.08
N CYS A 211 -13.13 13.15 -14.51
CA CYS A 211 -11.92 13.82 -14.03
C CYS A 211 -11.15 14.62 -15.10
N ARG A 212 -11.67 14.68 -16.33
CA ARG A 212 -11.10 15.41 -17.48
C ARG A 212 -9.64 15.02 -17.79
N THR A 213 -9.28 13.77 -17.54
CA THR A 213 -7.98 13.20 -17.93
C THR A 213 -8.09 12.63 -19.34
N ILE A 214 -7.09 12.90 -20.18
CA ILE A 214 -7.06 12.45 -21.58
C ILE A 214 -6.27 11.13 -21.67
N GLU A 215 -6.94 10.04 -21.98
CA GLU A 215 -6.34 8.73 -22.25
C GLU A 215 -6.07 8.59 -23.75
N GLY A 216 -4.82 8.31 -24.15
CA GLY A 216 -4.50 7.97 -25.55
C GLY A 216 -3.88 9.09 -26.39
N GLY A 217 -3.39 10.16 -25.77
CA GLY A 217 -2.37 10.97 -26.42
C GLY A 217 -1.07 10.16 -26.49
N THR A 218 -0.82 9.46 -27.60
CA THR A 218 0.58 9.26 -28.00
C THR A 218 1.20 10.65 -27.93
N ALA A 219 2.25 10.82 -27.15
CA ALA A 219 3.09 12.01 -27.17
C ALA A 219 3.70 12.13 -28.58
N ALA A 220 2.86 12.55 -29.54
CA ALA A 220 3.24 12.79 -30.90
C ALA A 220 3.97 14.12 -30.88
N LYS A 221 5.27 14.04 -30.59
CA LYS A 221 6.30 14.97 -31.04
C LYS A 221 5.91 16.45 -31.00
N ASP A 222 5.77 17.02 -29.80
CA ASP A 222 6.08 18.45 -29.62
C ASP A 222 7.60 18.63 -29.56
N SER A 223 8.27 18.27 -30.66
CA SER A 223 9.72 18.44 -30.88
C SER A 223 9.99 19.25 -32.16
N SER A 224 9.04 20.08 -32.56
CA SER A 224 9.11 20.96 -33.73
C SER A 224 7.98 21.96 -33.51
N GLU A 225 8.20 23.18 -33.00
CA GLU A 225 8.48 24.31 -33.88
C GLU A 225 8.72 25.61 -33.05
N TYR A 226 9.56 25.56 -32.00
CA TYR A 226 10.06 26.77 -31.32
C TYR A 226 11.59 26.78 -31.35
N GLY A 227 12.15 27.00 -32.54
CA GLY A 227 13.60 26.94 -32.72
C GLY A 227 14.10 27.39 -34.10
N ARG A 228 13.47 28.40 -34.73
CA ARG A 228 14.07 29.14 -35.85
C ARG A 228 13.81 30.64 -35.72
N ARG A 229 14.75 31.31 -35.05
CA ARG A 229 15.18 32.72 -35.13
C ARG A 229 16.10 32.88 -33.89
N ALA A 230 17.39 33.18 -33.93
CA ALA A 230 18.19 33.83 -34.94
C ALA A 230 19.62 33.25 -34.95
N THR A 231 20.20 33.24 -36.15
CA THR A 231 21.63 33.18 -36.42
C THR A 231 22.35 34.31 -35.67
N GLY A 232 23.17 33.93 -34.69
CA GLY A 232 24.12 34.79 -34.00
C GLY A 232 25.47 34.11 -33.99
N ASP A 233 26.27 34.47 -35.00
CA ASP A 233 27.65 34.09 -35.25
C ASP A 233 28.55 34.22 -34.00
N ARG A 234 29.26 33.15 -33.64
CA ARG A 234 30.41 33.22 -32.72
C ARG A 234 31.37 32.05 -32.96
N THR A 235 32.21 32.24 -33.97
CA THR A 235 33.67 32.03 -33.92
C THR A 235 34.21 31.14 -32.78
N LEU A 236 34.58 29.91 -33.18
CA LEU A 236 35.83 29.20 -32.93
C LEU A 236 36.63 29.52 -31.66
N ARG A 237 36.77 28.50 -30.79
CA ARG A 237 38.08 28.14 -30.20
C ARG A 237 38.11 26.66 -29.79
N PRO A 238 39.07 25.85 -30.27
CA PRO A 238 39.34 24.53 -29.74
C PRO A 238 40.36 24.63 -28.59
N SER A 239 40.10 23.97 -27.47
CA SER A 239 41.13 23.69 -26.46
C SER A 239 41.13 22.21 -26.13
N ALA A 240 42.18 21.55 -26.60
CA ALA A 240 42.55 20.18 -26.28
C ALA A 240 43.16 20.11 -24.87
N ALA A 241 42.94 18.96 -24.21
CA ALA A 241 43.69 18.30 -23.13
C ALA A 241 42.65 17.55 -22.29
N GLY A 242 42.63 16.22 -22.17
CA GLY A 242 43.74 15.30 -22.01
C GLY A 242 43.67 14.75 -20.58
N GLY A 243 43.59 13.43 -20.41
CA GLY A 243 43.70 12.77 -19.10
C GLY A 243 42.79 11.56 -18.95
N LEU A 244 43.18 10.39 -19.48
CA LEU A 244 43.89 9.32 -18.73
C LEU A 244 43.01 8.57 -17.72
N PHE A 245 42.42 7.49 -18.23
CA PHE A 245 42.06 6.31 -17.46
C PHE A 245 43.30 5.77 -16.72
N ARG A 246 43.16 5.50 -15.42
CA ARG A 246 44.09 4.61 -14.70
C ARG A 246 43.31 3.63 -13.83
N ALA A 247 43.83 2.41 -13.85
CA ALA A 247 43.19 1.17 -13.49
C ALA A 247 43.22 0.81 -12.00
N MET A 248 42.44 -0.23 -11.71
CA MET A 248 42.42 -1.11 -10.53
C MET A 248 43.75 -1.33 -9.81
N ARG A 249 43.68 -1.49 -8.49
CA ARG A 249 44.32 -2.61 -7.77
C ARG A 249 43.54 -2.98 -6.52
N THR A 250 43.22 -4.26 -6.44
CA THR A 250 42.81 -5.01 -5.25
C THR A 250 44.03 -5.27 -4.36
N SER A 251 43.85 -5.20 -3.04
CA SER A 251 44.75 -5.88 -2.10
C SER A 251 43.95 -6.29 -0.86
N SER A 252 43.80 -7.60 -0.72
CA SER A 252 43.36 -8.29 0.49
C SER A 252 44.53 -8.37 1.47
N GLY A 253 44.23 -8.15 2.74
CA GLY A 253 45.02 -8.50 3.91
C GLY A 253 44.07 -9.03 4.96
#